data_AF-A0A821S8B6-F1
#
_entry.id   AF-A0A821S8B6-F1
#
_cell.length_a   1.000
_cell.length_b   1.000
_cell.length_c   1.000
_cell.angle_alpha   90.00
_cell.angle_beta   90.00
_cell.angle_gamma   90.00
#
_symmetry.space_group_name_H-M   'P 1'
#
loop_
_entity.id
_entity.type
_entity.pdbx_description
1 polymer ?
#
loop_
_entity_poly.entity_id
_entity_poly.type
_entity_poly.pdbx_seq_one_letter_code
_entity_poly.pdbx_strand_id
1 'polypeptide(L)'
;SDSSVMMSACKALSKMGGKAARSEVINGLVRALGNSDSSVIMRACEALGNMGERAARSEVINGLVRALGNSDSSVIMSACEALGNMGERAARSE
;
A
#
# COMPACT_ATOMS: atom_id res chain seq x y z
N SER A 1 -2.85 19.19 7.19
CA SER A 1 -1.59 19.07 7.94
C SER A 1 -1.17 17.62 8.19
N ASP A 2 -2.10 16.64 8.13
CA ASP A 2 -1.75 15.21 8.24
C ASP A 2 -1.27 14.55 6.93
N SER A 3 -1.79 14.94 5.76
CA SER A 3 -1.39 14.33 4.48
C SER A 3 0.10 14.49 4.15
N SER A 4 0.73 15.62 4.51
CA SER A 4 2.16 15.85 4.24
C SER A 4 3.09 15.00 5.11
N VAL A 5 2.71 14.80 6.37
CA VAL A 5 3.42 13.92 7.32
C VAL A 5 3.27 12.47 6.88
N MET A 6 2.05 12.06 6.51
CA MET A 6 1.76 10.71 6.03
C MET A 6 2.47 10.42 4.70
N MET A 7 2.50 11.38 3.77
CA MET A 7 3.25 11.26 2.51
C MET A 7 4.75 11.03 2.76
N SER A 8 5.33 11.77 3.70
CA SER A 8 6.75 11.63 4.05
C SER A 8 7.05 10.27 4.70
N ALA A 9 6.15 9.80 5.57
CA ALA A 9 6.22 8.48 6.18
C ALA A 9 6.14 7.38 5.12
N CYS A 10 5.13 7.39 4.24
CA CYS A 10 4.99 6.40 3.17
C CYS A 10 6.22 6.36 2.26
N LYS A 11 6.78 7.53 1.91
CA LYS A 11 8.00 7.60 1.10
C LYS A 11 9.22 6.98 1.81
N ALA A 12 9.37 7.22 3.11
CA ALA A 12 10.46 6.63 3.89
C ALA A 12 10.32 5.11 4.00
N LEU A 13 9.09 4.62 4.27
CA LEU A 13 8.77 3.21 4.35
C LEU A 13 9.03 2.49 3.02
N SER A 14 8.62 3.11 1.92
CA SER A 14 8.85 2.64 0.55
C SER A 14 10.33 2.42 0.25
N LYS A 15 11.22 3.34 0.70
CA LYS A 15 12.68 3.19 0.56
C LYS A 15 13.28 2.09 1.45
N MET A 16 12.67 1.77 2.58
CA MET A 16 13.13 0.69 3.45
C MET A 16 12.70 -0.70 2.94
N GLY A 17 11.69 -0.74 2.07
CA GLY A 17 11.15 -1.97 1.48
C GLY A 17 10.76 -3.01 2.52
N GLY A 18 11.02 -4.29 2.22
CA GLY A 18 10.67 -5.41 3.09
C GLY A 18 11.20 -5.32 4.53
N LYS A 19 12.30 -4.61 4.80
CA LYS A 19 12.83 -4.44 6.18
C LYS A 19 11.89 -3.67 7.09
N ALA A 20 10.99 -2.86 6.52
CA ALA A 20 10.00 -2.08 7.25
C ALA A 20 8.64 -2.79 7.40
N ALA A 21 8.49 -4.02 6.90
CA ALA A 21 7.26 -4.82 6.99
C ALA A 21 7.01 -5.33 8.42
N ARG A 22 6.84 -4.41 9.38
CA ARG A 22 6.40 -4.65 10.75
C ARG A 22 4.89 -4.45 10.83
N SER A 23 4.22 -5.09 11.78
CA SER A 23 2.76 -5.07 11.86
C SER A 23 2.19 -3.68 12.06
N GLU A 24 2.83 -2.85 12.87
CA GLU A 24 2.38 -1.48 13.15
C GLU A 24 2.47 -0.60 11.89
N VAL A 25 3.54 -0.79 11.12
CA VAL A 25 3.77 -0.09 9.85
C VAL A 25 2.72 -0.49 8.83
N ILE A 26 2.49 -1.80 8.65
CA ILE A 26 1.50 -2.32 7.72
C ILE A 26 0.10 -1.84 8.10
N ASN A 27 -0.27 -1.87 9.38
CA ASN A 27 -1.56 -1.36 9.84
C ASN A 27 -1.73 0.14 9.55
N GLY A 28 -0.67 0.93 9.71
CA GLY A 28 -0.66 2.34 9.33
C GLY A 28 -0.89 2.56 7.83
N LEU A 29 -0.24 1.76 6.98
CA LEU A 29 -0.42 1.82 5.52
C LEU A 29 -1.83 1.36 5.09
N VAL A 30 -2.38 0.32 5.73
CA VAL A 30 -3.77 -0.12 5.49
C VAL A 30 -4.77 0.99 5.81
N ARG A 31 -4.55 1.73 6.91
CA ARG A 31 -5.37 2.93 7.20
C ARG A 31 -5.22 4.00 6.13
N ALA A 32 -4.01 4.22 5.61
CA ALA A 32 -3.75 5.19 4.56
C ALA A 32 -4.43 4.84 3.21
N LEU A 33 -4.63 3.54 2.91
CA LEU A 33 -5.43 3.10 1.75
C LEU A 33 -6.91 3.51 1.83
N GLY A 34 -7.42 3.80 3.04
CA GLY A 34 -8.78 4.32 3.27
C GLY A 34 -8.88 5.84 3.29
N ASN A 35 -7.82 6.58 2.96
CA ASN A 35 -7.84 8.04 2.94
C ASN A 35 -8.69 8.56 1.75
N SER A 36 -9.18 9.80 1.84
CA SER A 36 -9.88 10.47 0.73
C SER A 36 -8.94 11.14 -0.27
N ASP A 37 -7.68 11.37 0.11
CA ASP A 37 -6.66 12.01 -0.71
C ASP A 37 -5.94 10.96 -1.58
N SER A 38 -6.15 11.00 -2.90
CA SER A 38 -5.54 10.08 -3.86
C SER A 38 -4.02 10.02 -3.76
N SER A 39 -3.36 11.13 -3.42
CA SER A 39 -1.89 11.14 -3.26
C SER A 39 -1.45 10.29 -2.07
N VAL A 40 -2.23 10.27 -0.99
CA VAL A 40 -1.96 9.43 0.18
C VAL A 40 -2.18 7.95 -0.15
N ILE A 41 -3.28 7.63 -0.83
CA ILE A 41 -3.60 6.26 -1.24
C ILE A 41 -2.50 5.72 -2.17
N MET A 42 -2.13 6.48 -3.21
CA MET A 42 -1.08 6.12 -4.17
C MET A 42 0.24 5.79 -3.44
N ARG A 43 0.67 6.64 -2.50
CA ARG A 43 1.90 6.40 -1.73
C ARG A 43 1.80 5.23 -0.77
N ALA A 44 0.61 4.93 -0.25
CA ALA A 44 0.40 3.73 0.53
C ALA A 44 0.53 2.47 -0.35
N CYS A 45 -0.07 2.47 -1.55
CA CYS A 45 0.09 1.40 -2.53
C CYS A 45 1.57 1.19 -2.87
N GLU A 46 2.31 2.24 -3.24
CA GLU A 46 3.76 2.16 -3.55
C GLU A 46 4.55 1.56 -2.38
N ALA A 47 4.31 2.02 -1.15
CA ALA A 47 5.03 1.54 0.02
C ALA A 47 4.77 0.06 0.30
N LEU A 48 3.50 -0.38 0.18
CA LEU A 48 3.11 -1.77 0.33
C LEU A 48 3.70 -2.64 -0.78
N GLY A 49 3.68 -2.17 -2.03
CA GLY A 49 4.30 -2.85 -3.16
C GLY A 49 5.81 -3.05 -2.99
N ASN A 50 6.51 -2.03 -2.48
CA ASN A 50 7.95 -2.12 -2.21
C ASN A 50 8.31 -3.00 -1.00
N MET A 51 7.35 -3.28 -0.13
CA MET A 51 7.50 -4.32 0.90
C MET A 51 7.35 -5.74 0.33
N GLY A 52 6.71 -5.86 -0.84
CA GLY A 52 6.49 -7.12 -1.56
C GLY A 52 5.73 -8.15 -0.74
N GLU A 53 6.06 -9.43 -0.92
CA GLU A 53 5.44 -10.56 -0.22
C GLU A 53 5.39 -10.42 1.31
N ARG A 54 6.27 -9.64 1.92
CA ARG A 54 6.30 -9.43 3.37
C ARG A 54 5.12 -8.60 3.89
N ALA A 55 4.47 -7.84 3.01
CA ALA A 55 3.24 -7.10 3.30
C ALA A 55 1.98 -7.82 2.80
N ALA A 56 2.09 -8.99 2.16
CA ALA A 56 0.97 -9.73 1.58
C ALA A 56 0.09 -10.38 2.66
N ARG A 57 -0.72 -9.57 3.33
CA ARG A 57 -1.73 -9.95 4.31
C ARG A 57 -3.12 -9.71 3.74
N SER A 58 -4.14 -10.42 4.22
CA SER A 58 -5.50 -10.34 3.70
C SER A 58 -6.06 -8.90 3.79
N GLU A 59 -5.78 -8.16 4.87
CA GLU A 59 -6.19 -6.75 5.00
C GLU A 59 -5.49 -5.80 4.00
N VAL A 60 -4.25 -6.10 3.64
CA VAL A 60 -3.49 -5.33 2.65
C VAL A 60 -4.03 -5.60 1.25
N ILE A 61 -4.23 -6.87 0.90
CA ILE A 61 -4.77 -7.28 -0.39
C ILE A 61 -6.17 -6.66 -0.58
N ASN A 62 -7.04 -6.77 0.43
CA ASN A 62 -8.37 -6.15 0.38
C ASN A 62 -8.32 -4.63 0.21
N GLY A 63 -7.39 -3.97 0.90
CA GLY A 63 -7.17 -2.53 0.74
C GLY A 63 -6.73 -2.15 -0.68
N LEU A 64 -5.78 -2.90 -1.24
CA LEU A 64 -5.28 -2.66 -2.60
C LEU A 64 -6.36 -2.95 -3.66
N VAL A 65 -7.16 -4.00 -3.49
CA VAL A 65 -8.30 -4.31 -4.37
C VAL A 65 -9.32 -3.18 -4.36
N ARG A 66 -9.60 -2.57 -3.19
CA ARG A 66 -10.47 -1.38 -3.12
C ARG A 66 -9.87 -0.18 -3.85
N ALA A 67 -8.54 -0.01 -3.79
CA ALA A 67 -7.84 1.07 -4.49
C ALA A 67 -7.91 0.93 -6.03
N LEU A 68 -8.12 -0.27 -6.58
CA LEU A 68 -8.39 -0.48 -8.01
C LEU A 68 -9.71 0.17 -8.48
N GLY A 69 -10.64 0.46 -7.56
CA GLY A 69 -11.88 1.18 -7.84
C GLY A 69 -11.76 2.70 -7.74
N ASN A 70 -10.57 3.24 -7.52
CA ASN A 70 -10.36 4.69 -7.45
C ASN A 70 -10.50 5.34 -8.85
N SER A 71 -10.87 6.62 -8.91
CA SER A 71 -10.95 7.38 -10.17
C SER A 71 -9.60 7.90 -10.66
N ASP A 72 -8.60 7.97 -9.77
CA ASP A 72 -7.26 8.43 -10.09
C ASP A 72 -6.42 7.30 -10.69
N SER A 73 -6.00 7.46 -11.95
CA SER A 73 -5.21 6.48 -12.69
C SER A 73 -3.88 6.14 -12.00
N SER A 74 -3.26 7.09 -11.29
CA SER A 74 -2.02 6.84 -10.58
C SER A 74 -2.22 5.92 -9.38
N VAL A 75 -3.35 6.07 -8.67
CA VAL A 75 -3.73 5.15 -7.58
C VAL A 75 -3.95 3.73 -8.12
N ILE A 76 -4.69 3.61 -9.22
CA ILE A 76 -5.00 2.32 -9.84
C ILE A 76 -3.70 1.62 -10.29
N MET A 77 -2.82 2.34 -10.97
CA MET A 77 -1.53 1.80 -11.43
C MET A 77 -0.67 1.33 -10.25
N SER A 78 -0.51 2.14 -9.21
CA SER A 78 0.26 1.75 -8.01
C SER A 78 -0.36 0.55 -7.28
N ALA A 79 -1.69 0.43 -7.26
CA ALA A 79 -2.36 -0.72 -6.66
C ALA A 79 -2.11 -2.02 -7.48
N CYS A 80 -2.19 -1.95 -8.81
CA CYS A 80 -1.83 -3.06 -9.70
C CYS A 80 -0.38 -3.51 -9.50
N GLU A 81 0.56 -2.56 -9.50
CA GLU A 81 1.98 -2.85 -9.28
C GLU A 81 2.22 -3.47 -7.89
N ALA A 82 1.55 -2.95 -6.85
CA ALA A 82 1.69 -3.48 -5.50
C ALA A 82 1.20 -4.92 -5.39
N LEU A 83 0.05 -5.25 -6.00
CA LEU A 83 -0.47 -6.61 -6.06
C LEU A 83 0.47 -7.54 -6.83
N GLY A 84 1.02 -7.07 -7.96
CA GLY A 84 2.03 -7.81 -8.74
C GLY A 84 3.29 -8.11 -7.93
N ASN A 85 3.80 -7.13 -7.18
CA ASN A 85 5.00 -7.26 -6.34
C ASN A 85 4.80 -8.19 -5.13
N MET A 86 3.55 -8.49 -4.76
CA MET A 86 3.21 -9.47 -3.72
C MET A 86 3.12 -10.91 -4.26
N GLY A 87 3.18 -11.10 -5.58
CA GLY A 87 3.26 -12.42 -6.21
C GLY A 87 2.11 -13.36 -5.86
N GLU A 88 2.40 -14.67 -5.80
CA GLU A 88 1.39 -15.71 -5.51
C GLU A 88 0.68 -15.52 -4.16
N ARG A 89 1.31 -14.82 -3.20
CA ARG A 89 0.69 -14.54 -1.89
C ARG A 89 -0.54 -13.63 -2.03
N ALA A 90 -0.59 -12.77 -3.05
CA ALA A 90 -1.78 -11.98 -3.35
C ALA A 90 -2.94 -12.83 -3.92
N ALA A 91 -2.62 -13.94 -4.59
CA ALA A 91 -3.61 -14.83 -5.20
C ALA A 91 -4.19 -15.87 -4.23
N ARG A 92 -3.49 -16.17 -3.13
CA ARG A 92 -3.86 -17.20 -2.14
C ARG A 92 -4.46 -16.61 -0.86
N SER A 93 -5.25 -15.54 -0.96
CA SER A 93 -5.95 -15.01 0.23
C SER A 93 -6.80 -16.10 0.90
N GLU A 94 -6.28 -16.65 2.00
CA GLU A 94 -6.97 -17.50 2.98
C GLU A 94 -7.51 -16.63 4.13
#